data_AF-A0A662ICG0-F1
#
_entry.id   AF-A0A662ICG0-F1
#
_cell.length_a   1.000
_cell.length_b   1.000
_cell.length_c   1.000
_cell.angle_alpha   90.00
_cell.angle_beta   90.00
_cell.angle_gamma   90.00
#
_symmetry.space_group_name_H-M   'P 1'
#
loop_
_entity.id
_entity.type
_entity.pdbx_description
1 polymer ?
#
loop_
_entity_poly.entity_id
_entity_poly.type
_entity_poly.pdbx_seq_one_letter_code
_entity_poly.pdbx_strand_id
1 'polypeptide(L)'
;TFPRSVGQVPIYYSHKRTGRPPSPERYTSKYIDEDYRPLFPFGHGLSYTRFEYRDLRVEPERVEPGDVVTLSFTLINVGDREGDEVAQLYVRDVVASVTRPVKELKGFKRVHLMPGERCRITFKMPTQLLAFYGRDMRPIIEAGEYEVMIGSSSEDIRLKGRFEVTRTEPLRDLRRVWFTEVTVEPA
;
A
#
# COMPACT_ATOMS: atom_id res chain seq x y z
N THR A 1 -6.01 -11.83 -6.50
CA THR A 1 -5.01 -11.90 -7.59
C THR A 1 -5.42 -13.00 -8.53
N PHE A 2 -5.56 -12.70 -9.82
CA PHE A 2 -5.87 -13.69 -10.83
C PHE A 2 -4.57 -14.16 -11.48
N PRO A 3 -4.19 -15.44 -11.35
CA PRO A 3 -3.03 -15.97 -12.04
C PRO A 3 -3.27 -16.00 -13.56
N ARG A 4 -2.18 -16.04 -14.33
CA ARG A 4 -2.22 -16.33 -15.78
C ARG A 4 -2.50 -17.80 -16.07
N SER A 5 -1.96 -18.68 -15.24
CA SER A 5 -2.09 -20.13 -15.34
C SER A 5 -2.10 -20.75 -13.93
N VAL A 6 -2.57 -21.99 -13.81
CA VAL A 6 -2.48 -22.72 -12.53
C VAL A 6 -1.03 -22.92 -12.07
N GLY A 7 -0.05 -22.87 -12.99
CA GLY A 7 1.37 -22.99 -12.69
C GLY A 7 1.95 -21.85 -11.85
N GLN A 8 1.27 -20.70 -11.78
CA GLN A 8 1.67 -19.57 -10.93
C GLN A 8 1.28 -19.74 -9.47
N VAL A 9 0.40 -20.69 -9.13
CA VAL A 9 -0.12 -20.81 -7.77
C VAL A 9 0.98 -21.36 -6.84
N PRO A 10 1.26 -20.71 -5.70
CA PRO A 10 0.57 -19.54 -5.14
C PRO A 10 1.10 -18.20 -5.66
N ILE A 11 0.20 -17.32 -6.12
CA ILE A 11 0.49 -15.93 -6.47
C ILE A 11 -0.36 -14.96 -5.65
N TYR A 12 0.30 -14.03 -4.97
CA TYR A 12 -0.33 -13.03 -4.10
C TYR A 12 0.52 -11.75 -4.03
N TYR A 13 -0.12 -10.61 -3.74
CA TYR A 13 0.52 -9.30 -3.87
C TYR A 13 1.52 -9.01 -2.75
N SER A 14 1.24 -9.48 -1.52
CA SER A 14 2.08 -9.30 -0.33
C SER A 14 3.19 -10.34 -0.23
N HIS A 15 3.83 -10.66 -1.36
CA HIS A 15 4.97 -11.59 -1.42
C HIS A 15 6.26 -10.93 -0.91
N LYS A 16 7.24 -11.75 -0.57
CA LYS A 16 8.58 -11.29 -0.16
C LYS A 16 9.42 -10.93 -1.39
N ARG A 17 10.33 -9.96 -1.25
CA ARG A 17 11.18 -9.49 -2.36
C ARG A 17 12.11 -10.54 -2.97
N THR A 18 12.44 -11.60 -2.21
CA THR A 18 13.50 -12.59 -2.51
C THR A 18 14.90 -11.96 -2.61
N GLY A 19 15.95 -12.79 -2.72
CA GLY A 19 17.32 -12.30 -2.93
C GLY A 19 17.62 -11.89 -4.38
N ARG A 20 16.78 -12.30 -5.34
CA ARG A 20 16.92 -11.99 -6.78
C ARG A 20 15.53 -11.69 -7.37
N PRO A 21 14.97 -10.49 -7.07
CA PRO A 21 13.66 -10.12 -7.59
C PRO A 21 13.61 -10.20 -9.12
N PRO A 22 12.44 -10.49 -9.71
CA PRO A 22 12.28 -10.54 -11.16
C PRO A 22 12.84 -9.30 -11.86
N SER A 23 13.72 -9.51 -12.84
CA SER A 23 14.28 -8.46 -13.70
C SER A 23 14.44 -9.00 -15.13
N PRO A 24 14.88 -8.21 -16.12
CA PRO A 24 15.20 -8.74 -17.45
C PRO A 24 16.32 -9.79 -17.46
N GLU A 25 17.17 -9.83 -16.44
CA GLU A 25 18.28 -10.79 -16.34
C GLU A 25 17.81 -12.24 -16.30
N ARG A 26 18.65 -13.18 -16.76
CA ARG A 26 18.27 -14.61 -16.86
C ARG A 26 18.04 -15.26 -15.49
N TYR A 27 18.91 -15.00 -14.51
CA TYR A 27 18.96 -15.74 -13.25
C TYR A 27 18.25 -15.03 -12.09
N THR A 28 16.99 -14.64 -12.31
CA THR A 28 16.10 -14.04 -11.31
C THR A 28 14.91 -14.95 -10.98
N SER A 29 14.18 -14.64 -9.91
CA SER A 29 13.01 -15.41 -9.45
C SER A 29 11.79 -15.23 -10.37
N LYS A 30 11.82 -15.79 -11.59
CA LYS A 30 10.75 -15.73 -12.60
C LYS A 30 10.67 -17.04 -13.42
N TYR A 31 9.62 -17.18 -14.21
CA TYR A 31 9.42 -18.31 -15.13
C TYR A 31 10.15 -18.09 -16.47
N ILE A 32 10.33 -19.18 -17.23
CA ILE A 32 10.97 -19.15 -18.56
C ILE A 32 9.94 -19.05 -19.69
N ASP A 33 8.74 -19.54 -19.43
CA ASP A 33 7.66 -19.82 -20.38
C ASP A 33 6.45 -18.90 -20.20
N GLU A 34 6.45 -18.08 -19.15
CA GLU A 34 5.41 -17.08 -18.91
C GLU A 34 5.91 -15.87 -18.09
N ASP A 35 5.13 -14.79 -18.11
CA ASP A 35 5.39 -13.59 -17.30
C ASP A 35 5.08 -13.87 -15.83
N TYR A 36 5.98 -13.46 -14.93
CA TYR A 36 5.84 -13.65 -13.47
C TYR A 36 4.70 -12.84 -12.84
N ARG A 37 4.19 -11.82 -13.52
CA ARG A 37 3.12 -10.94 -13.03
C ARG A 37 1.77 -11.63 -13.18
N PRO A 38 0.82 -11.35 -12.27
CA PRO A 38 -0.54 -11.86 -12.41
C PRO A 38 -1.21 -11.33 -13.67
N LEU A 39 -2.28 -11.99 -14.11
CA LEU A 39 -3.15 -11.47 -15.15
C LEU A 39 -3.90 -10.22 -14.65
N PHE A 40 -4.47 -10.31 -13.45
CA PHE A 40 -5.03 -9.16 -12.74
C PHE A 40 -4.50 -9.09 -11.30
N PRO A 41 -3.89 -7.96 -10.90
CA PRO A 41 -3.32 -7.81 -9.57
C PRO A 41 -4.41 -7.68 -8.49
N PHE A 42 -3.99 -7.70 -7.23
CA PHE A 42 -4.91 -7.42 -6.13
C PHE A 42 -5.43 -5.98 -6.21
N GLY A 43 -6.71 -5.78 -5.93
CA GLY A 43 -7.35 -4.46 -6.00
C GLY A 43 -7.57 -3.94 -7.43
N HIS A 44 -7.36 -4.75 -8.47
CA HIS A 44 -7.60 -4.33 -9.85
C HIS A 44 -9.09 -4.13 -10.16
N GLY A 45 -9.43 -2.99 -10.76
CA GLY A 45 -10.75 -2.69 -11.29
C GLY A 45 -10.64 -1.55 -12.30
N LEU A 46 -11.35 -1.66 -13.42
CA LEU A 46 -11.45 -0.58 -14.40
C LEU A 46 -12.72 0.24 -14.14
N SER A 47 -12.75 1.45 -14.70
CA SER A 47 -13.92 2.32 -14.71
C SER A 47 -14.19 2.84 -16.11
N TYR A 48 -15.43 3.26 -16.36
CA TYR A 48 -15.80 3.98 -17.59
C TYR A 48 -15.41 5.47 -17.55
N THR A 49 -14.97 5.96 -16.39
CA THR A 49 -14.30 7.25 -16.26
C THR A 49 -12.84 7.06 -15.86
N ARG A 50 -12.09 8.17 -15.73
CA ARG A 50 -10.68 8.17 -15.33
C ARG A 50 -10.50 9.01 -14.08
N PHE A 51 -9.67 8.52 -13.17
CA PHE A 51 -9.33 9.23 -11.94
C PHE A 51 -7.86 9.62 -11.91
N GLU A 52 -7.59 10.81 -11.41
CA GLU A 52 -6.24 11.33 -11.22
C GLU A 52 -5.97 11.56 -9.73
N TYR A 53 -4.74 11.22 -9.33
CA TYR A 53 -4.25 11.31 -7.97
C TYR A 53 -3.15 12.36 -7.92
N ARG A 54 -3.24 13.36 -7.03
CA ARG A 54 -2.26 14.46 -6.92
C ARG A 54 -1.95 14.84 -5.47
N ASP A 55 -0.88 15.60 -5.29
CA ASP A 55 -0.58 16.35 -4.06
C ASP A 55 -0.55 15.50 -2.77
N LEU A 56 0.14 14.36 -2.83
CA LEU A 56 0.42 13.55 -1.65
C LEU A 56 1.21 14.35 -0.62
N ARG A 57 0.71 14.37 0.60
CA ARG A 57 1.41 14.83 1.80
C ARG A 57 1.47 13.72 2.82
N VAL A 58 2.63 13.58 3.45
CA VAL A 58 2.91 12.60 4.51
C VAL A 58 3.40 13.37 5.72
N GLU A 59 2.60 13.40 6.79
CA GLU A 59 2.90 14.21 7.96
C GLU A 59 2.55 13.45 9.27
N PRO A 60 3.44 13.45 10.28
CA PRO A 60 4.81 13.95 10.22
C PRO A 60 5.74 12.96 9.47
N GLU A 61 6.89 13.44 8.98
CA GLU A 61 7.89 12.61 8.31
C GLU A 61 8.67 11.70 9.28
N ARG A 62 8.63 12.00 10.58
CA ARG A 62 9.27 11.21 11.64
C ARG A 62 8.25 10.97 12.75
N VAL A 63 8.10 9.71 13.15
CA VAL A 63 7.15 9.26 14.16
C VAL A 63 7.79 8.30 15.15
N GLU A 64 7.15 8.14 16.31
CA GLU A 64 7.41 7.09 17.27
C GLU A 64 6.29 6.04 17.28
N PRO A 65 6.57 4.82 17.75
CA PRO A 65 5.52 3.86 18.10
C PRO A 65 4.48 4.48 19.04
N GLY A 66 3.21 4.42 18.63
CA GLY A 66 2.09 5.08 19.32
C GLY A 66 1.52 6.26 18.55
N ASP A 67 2.30 6.89 17.66
CA ASP A 67 1.88 8.04 16.88
C ASP A 67 0.97 7.66 15.70
N VAL A 68 0.43 8.69 15.04
CA VAL A 68 -0.37 8.59 13.83
C VAL A 68 0.33 9.32 12.69
N VAL A 69 0.52 8.61 11.57
CA VAL A 69 0.96 9.18 10.30
C VAL A 69 -0.26 9.57 9.48
N THR A 70 -0.36 10.84 9.12
CA THR A 70 -1.43 11.39 8.28
C THR A 70 -0.97 11.44 6.83
N LEU A 71 -1.70 10.75 5.96
CA LEU A 71 -1.43 10.65 4.53
C LEU A 71 -2.61 11.26 3.77
N SER A 72 -2.41 12.41 3.14
CA SER A 72 -3.49 13.11 2.45
C SER A 72 -3.14 13.44 1.01
N PHE A 73 -4.11 13.29 0.10
CA PHE A 73 -3.93 13.52 -1.33
C PHE A 73 -5.26 13.95 -1.96
N THR A 74 -5.18 14.49 -3.17
CA THR A 74 -6.35 14.93 -3.95
C THR A 74 -6.70 13.84 -4.97
N LEU A 75 -7.98 13.46 -5.02
CA LEU A 75 -8.56 12.58 -6.02
C LEU A 75 -9.51 13.37 -6.91
N ILE A 76 -9.37 13.25 -8.22
CA ILE A 76 -10.14 14.01 -9.21
C ILE A 76 -10.74 13.04 -10.24
N ASN A 77 -12.02 13.19 -10.56
CA ASN A 77 -12.61 12.54 -11.74
C ASN A 77 -12.36 13.40 -12.98
N VAL A 78 -11.48 12.93 -13.86
CA VAL A 78 -11.03 13.66 -15.07
C VAL A 78 -11.63 13.10 -16.37
N GLY A 79 -12.66 12.25 -16.27
CA GLY A 79 -13.41 11.78 -17.43
C GLY A 79 -14.80 12.42 -17.52
N ASP A 80 -15.57 11.97 -18.51
CA ASP A 80 -16.85 12.57 -18.89
C ASP A 80 -18.06 11.89 -18.24
N ARG A 81 -17.84 10.95 -17.31
CA ARG A 81 -18.87 10.18 -16.62
C ARG A 81 -18.64 10.20 -15.11
N GLU A 82 -19.74 10.19 -14.34
CA GLU A 82 -19.66 9.92 -12.91
C GLU A 82 -19.10 8.51 -12.67
N GLY A 83 -18.49 8.29 -11.51
CA GLY A 83 -17.96 6.98 -11.19
C GLY A 83 -17.49 6.86 -9.75
N ASP A 84 -17.29 5.62 -9.34
CA ASP A 84 -16.64 5.26 -8.09
C ASP A 84 -15.17 4.89 -8.32
N GLU A 85 -14.31 5.33 -7.41
CA GLU A 85 -12.90 4.93 -7.32
C GLU A 85 -12.61 4.38 -5.92
N VAL A 86 -11.82 3.32 -5.84
CA VAL A 86 -11.34 2.76 -4.56
C VAL A 86 -9.86 3.08 -4.39
N ALA A 87 -9.57 4.19 -3.72
CA ALA A 87 -8.20 4.55 -3.39
C ALA A 87 -7.63 3.62 -2.33
N GLN A 88 -6.46 3.04 -2.60
CA GLN A 88 -5.82 2.02 -1.75
C GLN A 88 -4.48 2.53 -1.20
N LEU A 89 -4.29 2.42 0.11
CA LEU A 89 -3.05 2.72 0.82
C LEU A 89 -2.28 1.43 1.09
N TYR A 90 -1.06 1.37 0.55
CA TYR A 90 -0.10 0.31 0.80
C TYR A 90 1.12 0.84 1.54
N VAL A 91 1.71 0.01 2.39
CA VAL A 91 2.95 0.32 3.11
C VAL A 91 3.97 -0.78 2.90
N ARG A 92 5.23 -0.38 2.80
CA ARG A 92 6.38 -1.27 2.78
C ARG A 92 7.39 -0.83 3.83
N ASP A 93 7.75 -1.76 4.69
CA ASP A 93 8.91 -1.66 5.55
C ASP A 93 10.17 -2.02 4.72
N VAL A 94 11.06 -1.03 4.52
CA VAL A 94 12.15 -1.13 3.54
C VAL A 94 13.26 -2.06 4.02
N VAL A 95 13.59 -2.00 5.31
CA VAL A 95 14.64 -2.79 5.95
C VAL A 95 14.17 -3.21 7.34
N ALA A 96 14.12 -4.52 7.57
CA ALA A 96 13.68 -5.10 8.83
C ALA A 96 14.51 -6.33 9.21
N SER A 97 14.44 -6.73 10.48
CA SER A 97 15.14 -7.90 11.01
C SER A 97 14.70 -9.22 10.39
N VAL A 98 13.49 -9.27 9.83
CA VAL A 98 12.95 -10.38 9.03
C VAL A 98 12.44 -9.86 7.69
N THR A 99 12.42 -10.72 6.68
CA THR A 99 11.92 -10.34 5.35
C THR A 99 10.46 -9.92 5.40
N ARG A 100 10.19 -8.65 5.06
CA ARG A 100 8.84 -8.08 4.98
C ARG A 100 8.27 -8.19 3.55
N PRO A 101 6.94 -8.19 3.40
CA PRO A 101 6.31 -8.11 2.09
C PRO A 101 6.74 -6.87 1.30
N VAL A 102 6.72 -6.96 -0.03
CA VAL A 102 7.03 -5.81 -0.91
C VAL A 102 6.01 -4.68 -0.78
N LYS A 103 4.80 -4.97 -0.31
CA LYS A 103 3.76 -4.01 0.08
C LYS A 103 2.64 -4.74 0.84
N GLU A 104 1.99 -4.07 1.78
CA GLU A 104 0.82 -4.54 2.54
C GLU A 104 -0.27 -3.46 2.52
N LEU A 105 -1.52 -3.83 2.23
CA LEU A 105 -2.65 -2.90 2.30
C LEU A 105 -2.89 -2.49 3.77
N LYS A 106 -2.95 -1.19 4.06
CA LYS A 106 -3.21 -0.64 5.41
C LYS A 106 -4.49 0.20 5.50
N GLY A 107 -5.06 0.59 4.36
CA GLY A 107 -6.32 1.33 4.30
C GLY A 107 -6.85 1.41 2.89
N PHE A 108 -8.15 1.65 2.75
CA PHE A 108 -8.76 1.97 1.47
C PHE A 108 -10.01 2.83 1.67
N LYS A 109 -10.42 3.56 0.63
CA LYS A 109 -11.66 4.33 0.64
C LYS A 109 -12.28 4.34 -0.75
N ARG A 110 -13.54 3.93 -0.82
CA ARG A 110 -14.39 4.14 -1.99
C ARG A 110 -14.94 5.56 -1.97
N VAL A 111 -14.82 6.28 -3.07
CA VAL A 111 -15.34 7.64 -3.26
C VAL A 111 -16.08 7.69 -4.59
N HIS A 112 -17.26 8.29 -4.58
CA HIS A 112 -18.05 8.61 -5.76
C HIS A 112 -17.80 10.07 -6.15
N LEU A 113 -17.55 10.34 -7.43
CA LEU A 113 -17.28 11.69 -7.94
C LEU A 113 -17.99 11.93 -9.28
N MET A 114 -18.58 13.12 -9.42
CA MET A 114 -19.09 13.64 -10.69
C MET A 114 -17.93 14.02 -11.63
N PRO A 115 -18.15 14.13 -12.96
CA PRO A 115 -17.14 14.64 -13.89
C PRO A 115 -16.57 16.00 -13.44
N GLY A 116 -15.25 16.11 -13.35
CA GLY A 116 -14.55 17.31 -12.90
C GLY A 116 -14.51 17.54 -11.39
N GLU A 117 -15.27 16.76 -10.60
CA GLU A 117 -15.27 16.86 -9.14
C GLU A 117 -13.95 16.33 -8.56
N ARG A 118 -13.56 16.92 -7.43
CA ARG A 118 -12.39 16.54 -6.66
C ARG A 118 -12.69 16.46 -5.18
N CYS A 119 -11.94 15.62 -4.47
CA CYS A 119 -11.97 15.55 -3.01
C CYS A 119 -10.55 15.37 -2.45
N ARG A 120 -10.39 15.73 -1.19
CA ARG A 120 -9.22 15.43 -0.36
C ARG A 120 -9.51 14.14 0.41
N ILE A 121 -8.69 13.12 0.21
CA ILE A 121 -8.75 11.88 1.00
C ILE A 121 -7.61 11.91 2.00
N THR A 122 -7.92 11.65 3.27
CA THR A 122 -6.95 11.64 4.37
C THR A 122 -7.01 10.33 5.14
N PHE A 123 -5.93 9.57 5.09
CA PHE A 123 -5.70 8.37 5.89
C PHE A 123 -4.95 8.75 7.17
N LYS A 124 -5.53 8.46 8.35
CA LYS A 124 -4.89 8.64 9.66
C LYS A 124 -4.40 7.29 10.16
N MET A 125 -3.18 6.91 9.78
CA MET A 125 -2.63 5.57 9.99
C MET A 125 -1.87 5.51 11.33
N PRO A 126 -2.38 4.79 12.35
CA PRO A 126 -1.62 4.59 13.58
C PRO A 126 -0.41 3.69 13.31
N THR A 127 0.74 4.03 13.90
CA THR A 127 2.00 3.26 13.73
C THR A 127 1.88 1.81 14.18
N GLN A 128 0.90 1.47 15.03
CA GLN A 128 0.56 0.10 15.42
C GLN A 128 0.21 -0.80 14.23
N LEU A 129 -0.28 -0.23 13.11
CA LEU A 129 -0.54 -0.98 11.88
C LEU A 129 0.74 -1.44 11.15
N LEU A 130 1.90 -0.92 11.54
CA LEU A 130 3.22 -1.30 11.01
C LEU A 130 3.77 -2.54 11.72
N ALA A 131 3.19 -2.91 12.86
CA ALA A 131 3.67 -4.00 13.68
C ALA A 131 3.67 -5.33 12.94
N PHE A 132 4.69 -6.14 13.23
CA PHE A 132 4.80 -7.50 12.73
C PHE A 132 5.44 -8.42 13.76
N TYR A 133 5.41 -9.72 13.53
CA TYR A 133 6.08 -10.69 14.40
C TYR A 133 7.57 -10.78 14.10
N GLY A 134 8.40 -10.40 15.08
CA GLY A 134 9.85 -10.48 15.01
C GLY A 134 10.38 -11.93 15.05
N ARG A 135 11.71 -12.07 15.11
CA ARG A 135 12.39 -13.39 15.11
C ARG A 135 12.04 -14.25 16.33
N ASP A 136 11.70 -13.62 17.44
CA ASP A 136 11.26 -14.26 18.68
C ASP A 136 9.75 -14.53 18.72
N MET A 137 9.06 -14.34 17.59
CA MET A 137 7.60 -14.47 17.45
C MET A 137 6.82 -13.53 18.37
N ARG A 138 7.40 -12.36 18.71
CA ARG A 138 6.71 -11.29 19.44
C ARG A 138 6.39 -10.11 18.51
N PRO A 139 5.26 -9.44 18.72
CA PRO A 139 4.91 -8.27 17.91
C PRO A 139 5.87 -7.11 18.22
N ILE A 140 6.34 -6.45 17.18
CA ILE A 140 7.33 -5.37 17.25
C ILE A 140 7.06 -4.35 16.15
N ILE A 141 7.36 -3.09 16.43
CA ILE A 141 7.54 -2.04 15.42
C ILE A 141 9.03 -1.72 15.40
N GLU A 142 9.67 -1.77 14.24
CA GLU A 142 11.09 -1.48 14.11
C GLU A 142 11.32 -0.04 13.66
N ALA A 143 12.39 0.57 14.16
CA ALA A 143 12.87 1.83 13.61
C ALA A 143 13.35 1.62 12.17
N GLY A 144 13.05 2.59 11.30
CA GLY A 144 13.46 2.53 9.91
C GLY A 144 12.59 3.37 8.99
N GLU A 145 12.95 3.34 7.71
CA GLU A 145 12.20 4.00 6.64
C GLU A 145 11.02 3.12 6.17
N TYR A 146 9.85 3.73 6.09
CA TYR A 146 8.63 3.12 5.56
C TYR A 146 8.23 3.84 4.27
N GLU A 147 8.09 3.10 3.17
CA GLU A 147 7.54 3.59 1.91
C GLU A 147 6.00 3.48 1.95
N VAL A 148 5.31 4.58 1.67
CA VAL A 148 3.86 4.61 1.50
C VAL A 148 3.52 4.77 0.03
N MET A 149 2.50 4.04 -0.41
CA MET A 149 2.10 3.97 -1.81
C MET A 149 0.58 4.09 -1.88
N ILE A 150 0.09 5.03 -2.70
CA ILE A 150 -1.34 5.19 -2.98
C ILE A 150 -1.59 4.84 -4.44
N GLY A 151 -2.56 3.98 -4.69
CA GLY A 151 -2.85 3.49 -6.02
C GLY A 151 -4.31 3.06 -6.21
N SER A 152 -4.64 2.79 -7.47
CA SER A 152 -5.93 2.23 -7.90
C SER A 152 -5.92 0.69 -7.86
N SER A 153 -4.74 0.08 -7.79
CA SER A 153 -4.55 -1.35 -7.50
C SER A 153 -3.18 -1.59 -6.89
N SER A 154 -2.86 -2.84 -6.51
CA SER A 154 -1.54 -3.16 -5.94
C SER A 154 -0.38 -2.94 -6.92
N GLU A 155 -0.61 -2.92 -8.23
CA GLU A 155 0.41 -2.64 -9.26
C GLU A 155 0.30 -1.22 -9.82
N ASP A 156 -0.90 -0.66 -9.83
CA ASP A 156 -1.16 0.68 -10.36
C ASP A 156 -1.00 1.76 -9.27
N ILE A 157 0.25 1.95 -8.84
CA ILE A 157 0.64 2.93 -7.82
C ILE A 157 0.84 4.30 -8.47
N ARG A 158 0.07 5.29 -8.01
CA ARG A 158 0.03 6.64 -8.59
C ARG A 158 0.82 7.66 -7.77
N LEU A 159 0.85 7.51 -6.45
CA LEU A 159 1.57 8.39 -5.54
C LEU A 159 2.46 7.56 -4.60
N LYS A 160 3.62 8.12 -4.26
CA LYS A 160 4.56 7.52 -3.31
C LYS A 160 5.09 8.57 -2.36
N GLY A 161 5.31 8.17 -1.11
CA GLY A 161 5.93 8.99 -0.09
C GLY A 161 6.71 8.11 0.88
N ARG A 162 7.24 8.74 1.92
CA ARG A 162 7.98 8.04 2.97
C ARG A 162 7.86 8.74 4.31
N PHE A 163 8.07 7.99 5.37
CA PHE A 163 8.30 8.50 6.72
C PHE A 163 9.26 7.56 7.45
N GLU A 164 9.79 8.01 8.59
CA GLU A 164 10.72 7.28 9.43
C GLU A 164 10.08 6.98 10.79
N VAL A 165 10.13 5.73 11.22
CA VAL A 165 9.91 5.38 12.63
C VAL A 165 11.25 5.50 13.35
N THR A 166 11.32 6.33 14.38
CA THR A 166 12.60 6.74 14.99
C THR A 166 13.12 5.77 16.05
N ARG A 167 12.26 4.92 16.62
CA ARG A 167 12.65 3.91 17.63
C ARG A 167 11.91 2.60 17.47
N THR A 168 12.61 1.51 17.80
CA THR A 168 12.05 0.16 17.84
C THR A 168 11.33 -0.06 19.17
N GLU A 169 10.11 -0.59 19.13
CA GLU A 169 9.32 -0.90 20.33
C GLU A 169 8.66 -2.29 20.22
N PRO A 170 8.96 -3.21 21.16
CA PRO A 170 8.19 -4.43 21.33
C PRO A 170 6.78 -4.11 21.83
N LEU A 171 5.77 -4.66 21.17
CA LEU A 171 4.38 -4.50 21.58
C LEU A 171 3.98 -5.58 22.58
N ARG A 172 3.16 -5.21 23.56
CA ARG A 172 2.59 -6.17 24.52
C ARG A 172 1.33 -6.84 23.99
N ASP A 173 0.57 -6.18 23.11
CA ASP A 173 -0.64 -6.70 22.46
C ASP A 173 -0.88 -6.00 21.11
N LEU A 174 -1.41 -6.73 20.13
CA LEU A 174 -1.77 -6.24 18.79
C LEU A 174 -3.23 -5.77 18.66
N ARG A 175 -4.07 -6.03 19.67
CA ARG A 175 -5.52 -6.28 19.49
C ARG A 175 -6.47 -5.10 19.26
N ARG A 176 -6.09 -3.92 18.74
CA ARG A 176 -7.09 -2.81 18.63
C ARG A 176 -7.17 -2.01 17.34
N VAL A 177 -6.25 -2.16 16.39
CA VAL A 177 -6.33 -1.38 15.14
C VAL A 177 -6.22 -2.33 13.97
N TRP A 178 -7.31 -2.45 13.22
CA TRP A 178 -7.38 -3.33 12.03
C TRP A 178 -7.33 -2.52 10.74
N PHE A 179 -7.80 -1.28 10.77
CA PHE A 179 -7.86 -0.41 9.60
C PHE A 179 -7.50 1.03 9.96
N THR A 180 -6.92 1.70 8.98
CA THR A 180 -6.67 3.14 9.02
C THR A 180 -7.99 3.90 8.98
N GLU A 181 -8.17 4.88 9.85
CA GLU A 181 -9.31 5.80 9.77
C GLU A 181 -9.16 6.68 8.52
N VAL A 182 -10.25 6.88 7.76
CA VAL A 182 -10.21 7.65 6.51
C VAL A 182 -11.30 8.69 6.46
N THR A 183 -10.91 9.95 6.29
CA THR A 183 -11.84 11.06 6.02
C THR A 183 -11.78 11.47 4.57
N VAL A 184 -12.90 12.00 4.06
CA VAL A 184 -13.03 12.54 2.71
C VAL A 184 -13.69 13.89 2.83
N GLU A 185 -13.04 14.91 2.30
CA GLU A 185 -13.48 16.30 2.34
C GLU A 185 -13.55 16.83 0.90
N PRO A 186 -14.50 17.71 0.57
CA PRO A 186 -14.48 18.42 -0.72
C PRO A 186 -13.15 19.21 -0.87
N ALA A 187 -12.58 19.23 -2.09
CA ALA A 187 -11.32 19.91 -2.37
C ALA A 187 -11.46 21.04 -3.41
#